data_AF-A0A3B0TI54-F1
#
_entry.id   AF-A0A3B0TI54-F1
#
_cell.length_a   1.000
_cell.length_b   1.000
_cell.length_c   1.000
_cell.angle_alpha   90.00
_cell.angle_beta   90.00
_cell.angle_gamma   90.00
#
_symmetry.space_group_name_H-M   'P 1'
#
loop_
_entity.id
_entity.type
_entity.pdbx_description
1 polymer ?
#
loop_
_entity_poly.entity_id
_entity_poly.type
_entity_poly.pdbx_seq_one_letter_code
_entity_poly.pdbx_strand_id
1 'polypeptide(L)' 'MSGAKAWLIGFGIFVYFTITTAWLPSTLLKGPLAGSSRVVQDLATLIVWGFFLGAGILALRNAQKRGLI' A
#
# COMPACT_ATOMS: atom_id res chain seq x y z
N MET A 1 -21.13 15.88 1.54
CA MET A 1 -20.77 14.54 2.05
C MET A 1 -20.77 14.60 3.57
N SER A 2 -21.38 13.65 4.29
CA SER A 2 -21.32 13.67 5.76
C SER A 2 -19.87 13.47 6.21
N GLY A 3 -19.44 14.18 7.25
CA GLY A 3 -18.05 14.11 7.75
C GLY A 3 -17.59 12.69 8.08
N ALA A 4 -18.51 11.81 8.49
CA ALA A 4 -18.26 10.40 8.75
C ALA A 4 -17.79 9.62 7.49
N LYS A 5 -18.38 9.91 6.32
CA LYS A 5 -17.98 9.24 5.06
C LYS A 5 -16.55 9.63 4.66
N ALA A 6 -16.19 10.91 4.78
CA ALA A 6 -14.84 11.38 4.46
C ALA A 6 -13.79 10.76 5.39
N TRP A 7 -14.10 10.65 6.69
CA TRP A 7 -13.24 9.99 7.67
C TRP A 7 -12.99 8.51 7.36
N LEU A 8 -14.04 7.76 7.01
CA LEU A 8 -13.92 6.35 6.64
C LEU A 8 -13.05 6.16 5.40
N ILE A 9 -13.20 7.02 4.38
CA ILE A 9 -12.38 6.95 3.17
C ILE A 9 -10.92 7.28 3.50
N GLY A 10 -10.67 8.36 4.24
CA GLY A 10 -9.32 8.75 4.66
C GLY A 10 -8.63 7.66 5.49
N PHE A 11 -9.37 7.05 6.43
CA PHE A 11 -8.88 5.94 7.23
C PHE A 11 -8.58 4.71 6.38
N GLY A 12 -9.43 4.37 5.41
CA GLY A 12 -9.19 3.26 4.48
C GLY A 12 -7.93 3.45 3.64
N ILE A 13 -7.70 4.66 3.13
CA ILE A 13 -6.48 5.01 2.39
C ILE A 13 -5.25 4.89 3.31
N PHE A 14 -5.33 5.45 4.52
CA PHE A 14 -4.25 5.36 5.50
C PHE A 14 -3.89 3.91 5.81
N VAL A 15 -4.86 3.08 6.17
CA VAL A 15 -4.65 1.66 6.49
C VAL A 15 -4.04 0.92 5.30
N TYR A 16 -4.56 1.14 4.09
CA TYR A 16 -3.99 0.57 2.87
C TYR A 16 -2.52 0.91 2.70
N PHE A 17 -2.16 2.20 2.81
CA PHE A 17 -0.77 2.62 2.69
C PHE A 17 0.11 2.06 3.81
N THR A 18 -0.34 2.08 5.06
CA THR A 18 0.42 1.50 6.19
C THR A 18 0.71 0.01 5.98
N ILE A 19 -0.29 -0.76 5.54
CA ILE A 19 -0.13 -2.20 5.28
C ILE A 19 0.86 -2.42 4.13
N THR A 20 0.68 -1.73 3.01
CA THR A 20 1.42 -2.00 1.79
C THR A 20 2.85 -1.45 1.80
N THR A 21 3.11 -0.38 2.56
CA THR A 21 4.44 0.26 2.60
C THR A 21 5.28 -0.13 3.82
N ALA A 22 4.65 -0.44 4.96
CA ALA A 22 5.39 -0.78 6.18
C ALA A 22 5.25 -2.26 6.53
N TRP A 23 4.01 -2.73 6.70
CA TRP A 23 3.77 -4.05 7.29
C TRP A 23 4.15 -5.20 6.34
N LEU A 24 3.70 -5.14 5.09
CA LEU A 24 3.95 -6.20 4.11
C LEU A 24 5.43 -6.38 3.78
N PRO A 25 6.21 -5.31 3.46
CA PRO A 25 7.66 -5.46 3.28
C PRO A 25 8.34 -5.98 4.54
N SER A 26 8.00 -5.46 5.74
CA SER A 26 8.60 -5.93 6.99
C SER A 26 8.36 -7.42 7.22
N THR A 27 7.16 -7.90 6.90
CA THR A 27 6.79 -9.32 7.02
C THR A 27 7.55 -10.20 6.04
N LEU A 28 7.72 -9.74 4.79
CA LEU A 28 8.49 -10.45 3.78
C LEU A 28 9.98 -10.52 4.16
N LEU A 29 10.55 -9.42 4.63
CA LEU A 29 11.95 -9.31 5.03
C LEU A 29 12.28 -10.13 6.28
N LYS A 30 11.40 -10.14 7.28
CA LYS A 30 11.61 -10.89 8.53
C LYS A 30 11.21 -12.37 8.44
N GLY A 31 10.44 -12.74 7.42
CA GLY A 31 9.99 -14.12 7.21
C GLY A 31 10.70 -14.78 6.03
N PRO A 32 10.02 -14.92 4.88
CA PRO A 32 10.49 -15.75 3.77
C PRO A 32 11.81 -15.27 3.14
N LEU A 33 12.13 -13.97 3.22
CA LEU A 33 13.35 -13.40 2.66
C LEU A 33 14.45 -13.17 3.68
N ALA A 34 14.27 -13.59 4.94
CA ALA A 34 15.22 -13.30 6.02
C ALA A 34 16.63 -13.87 5.75
N GLY A 35 16.72 -15.03 5.10
CA GLY A 35 17.98 -15.66 4.69
C GLY A 35 18.48 -15.28 3.29
N SER A 36 17.74 -14.43 2.56
CA SER A 36 18.12 -14.01 1.21
C SER A 36 19.23 -12.95 1.23
N SER A 37 19.91 -12.78 0.09
CA SER A 37 20.89 -11.71 -0.05
C SER A 37 20.24 -10.33 0.05
N ARG A 38 21.01 -9.34 0.49
CA ARG A 38 20.53 -7.96 0.67
C ARG A 38 19.94 -7.35 -0.61
N VAL A 39 20.54 -7.67 -1.75
CA VAL A 39 20.03 -7.25 -3.07
C VAL A 39 18.62 -7.77 -3.33
N VAL A 40 18.33 -9.04 -2.99
CA VAL A 40 17.00 -9.64 -3.18
C VAL A 40 15.98 -9.00 -2.23
N GLN A 41 16.37 -8.73 -0.99
CA GLN A 41 15.54 -8.04 0.00
C GLN A 41 15.17 -6.62 -0.44
N ASP A 42 16.15 -5.86 -0.95
CA ASP A 42 15.96 -4.49 -1.43
C ASP A 42 15.08 -4.47 -2.68
N LEU A 43 15.32 -5.37 -3.65
CA LEU A 43 14.49 -5.51 -4.84
C LEU A 43 13.05 -5.89 -4.49
N ALA A 44 12.84 -6.85 -3.59
CA ALA A 44 11.51 -7.24 -3.14
C ALA A 44 10.76 -6.05 -2.51
N THR A 45 11.44 -5.29 -1.65
CA THR A 45 10.88 -4.09 -1.03
C THR A 45 10.48 -3.05 -2.08
N LEU A 46 11.37 -2.78 -3.04
CA LEU A 46 11.15 -1.80 -4.09
C LEU A 46 9.99 -2.21 -5.02
N ILE A 47 9.89 -3.49 -5.37
CA ILE A 47 8.79 -4.04 -6.17
C ILE A 47 7.46 -3.92 -5.42
N VAL A 48 7.42 -4.31 -4.14
CA VAL A 48 6.21 -4.21 -3.32
C VAL A 48 5.75 -2.75 -3.23
N TRP A 49 6.66 -1.83 -2.91
CA TRP A 49 6.32 -0.41 -2.86
C TRP A 49 5.82 0.12 -4.22
N GLY A 50 6.56 -0.14 -5.29
CA GLY A 50 6.20 0.34 -6.63
C GLY A 50 4.84 -0.19 -7.10
N PHE A 51 4.60 -1.49 -6.91
CA PHE A 51 3.36 -2.13 -7.32
C PHE A 51 2.15 -1.58 -6.54
N PHE A 52 2.22 -1.54 -5.21
CA PHE A 52 1.10 -1.08 -4.40
C PHE A 52 0.89 0.43 -4.50
N LEU A 53 1.94 1.24 -4.66
CA LEU A 53 1.79 2.66 -4.94
C LEU A 53 1.07 2.90 -6.28
N GLY A 54 1.48 2.18 -7.33
CA GLY A 54 0.81 2.24 -8.63
C GLY A 54 -0.65 1.80 -8.57
N ALA A 55 -0.92 0.66 -7.92
CA ALA A 55 -2.28 0.15 -7.73
C ALA A 55 -3.15 1.13 -6.92
N GLY A 56 -2.60 1.73 -5.86
CA GLY A 56 -3.27 2.74 -5.05
C GLY A 56 -3.65 3.98 -5.86
N ILE A 57 -2.73 4.51 -6.68
CA ILE A 57 -3.01 5.66 -7.55
C ILE A 57 -4.12 5.33 -8.56
N LEU A 58 -4.09 4.16 -9.19
CA LEU A 58 -5.13 3.73 -10.14
C LEU A 58 -6.48 3.58 -9.45
N ALA A 59 -6.51 2.98 -8.26
CA ALA A 59 -7.72 2.82 -7.47
C ALA A 59 -8.31 4.19 -7.07
N LEU A 60 -7.49 5.12 -6.58
CA LEU A 60 -7.90 6.48 -6.24
C LEU A 60 -8.45 7.23 -7.45
N ARG A 61 -7.75 7.18 -8.59
CA ARG A 61 -8.21 7.80 -9.84
C ARG A 61 -9.55 7.23 -10.30
N ASN A 62 -9.74 5.91 -10.19
CA ASN A 62 -11.02 5.28 -10.55
C ASN A 62 -12.13 5.64 -9.56
N ALA A 63 -11.82 5.76 -8.27
CA ALA A 63 -12.78 6.15 -7.25
C ALA A 63 -13.24 7.60 -7.41
N GLN A 64 -12.33 8.52 -7.73
CA GLN A 64 -12.63 9.91 -8.09
C GLN A 64 -13.51 10.00 -9.34
N LYS A 65 -13.18 9.25 -10.41
CA LYS A 65 -14.00 9.20 -11.64
C LYS A 65 -15.43 8.73 -11.39
N ARG A 66 -15.66 7.92 -10.35
CA ARG A 66 -16.97 7.39 -9.98
C ARG A 66 -17.69 8.25 -8.93
N GLY A 67 -17.12 9.38 -8.51
CA GLY A 67 -17.68 10.24 -7.46
C GLY A 67 -17.77 9.56 -6.09
N LEU A 68 -16.98 8.50 -5.85
CA LEU A 68 -16.93 7.80 -4.57
C LEU A 68 -16.12 8.59 -3.53
N ILE A 69 -15.16 9.38 -4.02
CA ILE A 69 -14.26 10.27 -3.28
C ILE A 69 -14.24 11.62 -4.00
#